data_AF-A3U5A1-F1
#
_entry.id   AF-A3U5A1-F1
#
_cell.length_a   1.000
_cell.length_b   1.000
_cell.length_c   1.000
_cell.angle_alpha   90.00
_cell.angle_beta   90.00
_cell.angle_gamma   90.00
#
_symmetry.space_group_name_H-M   'P 1'
#
loop_
_entity.id
_entity.type
_entity.pdbx_description
1 polymer ?
#
loop_
_entity_poly.entity_id
_entity_poly.type
_entity_poly.pdbx_seq_one_letter_code
_entity_poly.pdbx_strand_id
1 'polypeptide(L)'
;MKDLQAIPLQEPTNLWITASIMICLGLICLCKILYEERFLRFLALPIEPRYFIIKKNEHKLSFLFNTLLFTFNCLVAGIVLNLIARDHYPELLTREFIFFIQVVFGFGVLMLVKYFAEKMLANLFLMENIIEDYLFFKFSHRHYLALAIFPLCIIDVYTHLLGGYAFLIISVAFLIINLLFILKYYRKKGLLIFNNLFYFILYLCALEIAPYFILYKVVTILN
;
A
#
# COMPACT_ATOMS: atom_id res chain seq x y z
N MET A 1 -34.64 -25.04 -32.74
CA MET A 1 -34.55 -24.59 -31.33
C MET A 1 -33.14 -24.88 -30.87
N LYS A 2 -32.31 -23.85 -30.79
CA LYS A 2 -30.94 -23.94 -30.28
C LYS A 2 -31.09 -23.58 -28.81
N ASP A 3 -30.84 -24.54 -27.94
CA ASP A 3 -30.97 -24.36 -26.50
C ASP A 3 -30.19 -23.11 -26.08
N LEU A 4 -30.91 -22.11 -25.56
CA LEU A 4 -30.31 -21.03 -24.81
C LEU A 4 -29.72 -21.66 -23.55
N GLN A 5 -28.47 -22.10 -23.64
CA GLN A 5 -27.64 -22.27 -22.46
C GLN A 5 -27.59 -20.91 -21.77
N ALA A 6 -28.32 -20.81 -20.67
CA ALA A 6 -28.17 -19.73 -19.72
C ALA A 6 -26.68 -19.66 -19.37
N ILE A 7 -26.05 -18.53 -19.71
CA ILE A 7 -24.77 -18.15 -19.12
C ILE A 7 -25.02 -18.23 -17.61
N PRO A 8 -24.34 -19.11 -16.86
CA PRO A 8 -24.55 -19.15 -15.42
C PRO A 8 -24.25 -17.75 -14.91
N LEU A 9 -25.25 -17.09 -14.32
CA LEU A 9 -25.03 -15.87 -13.58
C LEU A 9 -23.89 -16.18 -12.61
N GLN A 10 -22.80 -15.45 -12.76
CA GLN A 10 -21.66 -15.52 -11.88
C GLN A 10 -22.17 -15.50 -10.43
N GLU A 11 -21.74 -16.50 -9.64
CA GLU A 11 -21.90 -16.59 -8.18
C GLU A 11 -22.06 -15.18 -7.59
N PRO A 12 -23.04 -14.92 -6.69
CA PRO A 12 -23.31 -13.57 -6.19
C PRO A 12 -22.01 -12.96 -5.72
N THR A 13 -21.42 -12.12 -6.56
CA THR A 13 -20.13 -11.50 -6.28
C THR A 13 -20.37 -10.73 -5.00
N ASN A 14 -19.65 -11.16 -3.97
CA ASN A 14 -19.77 -10.66 -2.62
C ASN A 14 -20.11 -9.16 -2.59
N LEU A 15 -21.34 -8.81 -2.20
CA LEU A 15 -21.81 -7.42 -2.21
C LEU A 15 -20.84 -6.48 -1.46
N TRP A 16 -20.15 -7.02 -0.46
CA TRP A 16 -19.15 -6.29 0.32
C TRP A 16 -17.85 -5.99 -0.45
N ILE A 17 -17.40 -6.85 -1.38
CA ILE A 17 -16.25 -6.57 -2.26
C ILE A 17 -16.62 -5.46 -3.23
N THR A 18 -17.77 -5.58 -3.88
CA THR A 18 -18.28 -4.56 -4.82
C THR A 18 -18.46 -3.21 -4.13
N ALA A 19 -19.03 -3.19 -2.92
CA ALA A 19 -19.15 -1.98 -2.11
C ALA A 19 -17.77 -1.38 -1.77
N SER A 20 -16.78 -2.21 -1.45
CA SER A 20 -15.41 -1.76 -1.16
C SER A 20 -14.73 -1.15 -2.39
N ILE A 21 -14.93 -1.73 -3.58
CA ILE A 21 -14.44 -1.16 -4.85
C ILE A 21 -15.10 0.19 -5.13
N MET A 22 -16.41 0.31 -4.90
CA MET A 22 -17.12 1.58 -5.06
C MET A 22 -16.59 2.66 -4.10
N ILE A 23 -16.33 2.30 -2.83
CA ILE A 23 -15.72 3.21 -1.86
C ILE A 23 -14.33 3.64 -2.35
N CYS A 24 -13.50 2.72 -2.83
CA CYS A 24 -12.18 3.04 -3.39
C CYS A 24 -12.27 4.00 -4.58
N LEU A 25 -13.19 3.78 -5.53
CA LEU A 25 -13.42 4.69 -6.65
C LEU A 25 -13.90 6.07 -6.17
N GLY A 26 -14.80 6.10 -5.19
CA GLY A 26 -15.27 7.33 -4.55
C GLY A 26 -14.13 8.11 -3.89
N LEU A 27 -13.22 7.43 -3.19
CA LEU A 27 -12.05 8.05 -2.58
C LEU A 27 -11.10 8.65 -3.62
N ILE A 28 -10.82 7.95 -4.73
CA ILE A 28 -9.98 8.47 -5.82
C ILE A 28 -10.65 9.70 -6.44
N CYS A 29 -11.95 9.63 -6.73
CA CYS A 29 -12.72 10.74 -7.30
C CYS A 29 -12.68 11.97 -6.37
N LEU A 30 -12.91 11.75 -5.08
CA LEU A 30 -12.87 12.80 -4.06
C LEU A 30 -11.46 13.41 -3.94
N CYS A 31 -10.40 12.61 -4.01
CA CYS A 31 -9.02 13.11 -4.06
C CYS A 31 -8.79 14.00 -5.29
N LYS A 32 -9.28 13.60 -6.46
CA LYS A 32 -9.15 14.37 -7.70
C LYS A 32 -9.90 15.70 -7.62
N ILE A 33 -11.13 15.72 -7.10
CA ILE A 33 -11.95 16.92 -7.01
C ILE A 33 -11.39 17.92 -5.99
N LEU A 34 -10.98 17.44 -4.81
CA LEU A 34 -10.49 18.33 -3.75
C LEU A 34 -9.05 18.81 -4.01
N TYR A 35 -8.22 18.02 -4.70
CA TYR A 35 -6.78 18.22 -4.79
C TYR A 35 -6.20 17.94 -6.19
N GLU A 36 -6.84 18.45 -7.23
CA GLU A 36 -6.52 18.15 -8.64
C GLU A 36 -5.04 18.33 -8.99
N GLU A 37 -4.45 19.51 -8.73
CA GLU A 37 -3.04 19.79 -9.06
C GLU A 37 -2.08 18.82 -8.37
N ARG A 38 -2.36 18.47 -7.11
CA ARG A 38 -1.52 17.55 -6.33
C ARG A 38 -1.69 16.11 -6.80
N PHE A 39 -2.92 15.72 -7.17
CA PHE A 39 -3.20 14.39 -7.70
C PHE A 39 -2.52 14.17 -9.05
N LEU A 40 -2.54 15.15 -9.95
CA LEU A 40 -1.83 15.08 -11.23
C LEU A 40 -0.30 14.97 -11.04
N ARG A 41 0.26 15.73 -10.10
CA ARG A 41 1.69 15.61 -9.74
C ARG A 41 2.02 14.28 -9.07
N PHE A 42 1.11 13.75 -8.26
CA PHE A 42 1.24 12.42 -7.66
C PHE A 42 1.26 11.33 -8.73
N LEU A 43 0.41 11.41 -9.76
CA LEU A 43 0.45 10.48 -10.89
C LEU A 43 1.78 10.56 -11.67
N ALA A 44 2.41 11.73 -11.71
CA ALA A 44 3.70 11.96 -12.36
C ALA A 44 4.93 11.54 -11.51
N LEU A 45 4.75 11.04 -10.28
CA LEU A 45 5.84 10.62 -9.38
C LEU A 45 6.91 9.68 -9.98
N PRO A 46 6.57 8.70 -10.85
CA PRO A 46 7.58 7.83 -11.46
C PRO A 46 8.47 8.56 -12.47
N ILE A 47 7.95 9.63 -13.08
CA ILE A 47 8.53 10.35 -14.21
C ILE A 47 9.31 11.57 -13.73
N GLU A 48 8.79 12.28 -12.72
CA GLU A 48 9.40 13.50 -12.19
C GLU A 48 9.85 13.33 -10.71
N PRO A 49 11.15 13.15 -10.45
CA PRO A 49 11.68 13.13 -9.08
C PRO A 49 11.68 14.52 -8.40
N ARG A 50 11.07 15.55 -9.02
CA ARG A 50 11.03 16.95 -8.53
C ARG A 50 9.92 17.22 -7.50
N TYR A 51 9.15 16.21 -7.12
CA TYR A 51 8.05 16.27 -6.14
C TYR A 51 8.43 16.88 -4.78
N PHE A 52 9.70 16.81 -4.35
CA PHE A 52 10.14 17.20 -3.00
C PHE A 52 10.33 18.70 -2.77
N ILE A 53 10.30 19.54 -3.80
CA ILE A 53 10.76 20.93 -3.69
C ILE A 53 9.66 21.86 -3.14
N ILE A 54 8.39 21.45 -3.14
CA ILE A 54 7.25 22.30 -2.78
C ILE A 54 6.53 21.74 -1.54
N LYS A 55 7.29 21.45 -0.46
CA LYS A 55 6.71 21.08 0.84
C LYS A 55 6.23 22.30 1.65
N LYS A 56 6.48 23.54 1.20
CA LYS A 56 6.62 24.66 2.15
C LYS A 56 5.37 25.46 2.54
N ASN A 57 4.23 25.41 1.83
CA ASN A 57 3.16 26.42 2.10
C ASN A 57 1.77 25.93 2.55
N GLU A 58 1.47 24.64 2.70
CA GLU A 58 0.09 24.21 2.99
C GLU A 58 0.00 22.91 3.81
N HIS A 59 0.31 23.00 5.11
CA HIS A 59 0.33 21.86 6.04
C HIS A 59 -1.03 21.16 6.20
N LYS A 60 -2.14 21.91 6.31
CA LYS A 60 -3.48 21.31 6.57
C LYS A 60 -4.04 20.56 5.36
N LEU A 61 -3.79 21.10 4.15
CA LEU A 61 -4.23 20.51 2.89
C LEU A 61 -3.45 19.23 2.55
N SER A 62 -2.20 19.14 2.99
CA SER A 62 -1.36 17.93 2.85
C SER A 62 -1.86 16.77 3.71
N PHE A 63 -2.31 17.06 4.93
CA PHE A 63 -2.76 16.03 5.85
C PHE A 63 -4.01 15.28 5.35
N LEU A 64 -5.02 16.00 4.84
CA LEU A 64 -6.26 15.40 4.34
C LEU A 64 -6.02 14.55 3.08
N PHE A 65 -5.23 15.05 2.13
CA PHE A 65 -4.86 14.30 0.92
C PHE A 65 -4.16 12.98 1.25
N ASN A 66 -3.17 13.01 2.14
CA ASN A 66 -2.43 11.81 2.54
C ASN A 66 -3.33 10.83 3.30
N THR A 67 -4.23 11.33 4.15
CA THR A 67 -5.19 10.49 4.89
C THR A 67 -6.15 9.76 3.94
N LEU A 68 -6.65 10.44 2.91
CA LEU A 68 -7.54 9.82 1.91
C LEU A 68 -6.84 8.71 1.12
N LEU A 69 -5.61 8.98 0.64
CA LEU A 69 -4.81 7.97 -0.07
C LEU A 69 -4.40 6.80 0.83
N PHE A 70 -4.19 7.06 2.12
CA PHE A 70 -3.91 6.03 3.12
C PHE A 70 -5.09 5.09 3.31
N THR A 71 -6.30 5.64 3.48
CA THR A 71 -7.53 4.83 3.58
C THR A 71 -7.75 4.00 2.32
N PHE A 72 -7.58 4.61 1.15
CA PHE A 72 -7.62 3.89 -0.13
C PHE A 72 -6.61 2.74 -0.15
N ASN A 73 -5.36 2.98 0.27
CA ASN A 73 -4.33 1.94 0.32
C ASN A 73 -4.69 0.77 1.25
N CYS A 74 -5.27 1.05 2.41
CA CYS A 74 -5.68 0.00 3.35
C CYS A 74 -6.78 -0.88 2.74
N LEU A 75 -7.75 -0.27 2.06
CA LEU A 75 -8.81 -1.01 1.36
C LEU A 75 -8.27 -1.86 0.21
N VAL A 76 -7.39 -1.30 -0.63
CA VAL A 76 -6.76 -2.06 -1.73
C VAL A 76 -5.94 -3.23 -1.19
N ALA A 77 -5.15 -3.02 -0.12
CA ALA A 77 -4.40 -4.10 0.51
C ALA A 77 -5.31 -5.22 1.03
N GLY A 78 -6.46 -4.85 1.62
CA GLY A 78 -7.50 -5.79 2.02
C GLY A 78 -8.05 -6.60 0.84
N ILE A 79 -8.35 -5.94 -0.28
CA ILE A 79 -8.87 -6.61 -1.50
C ILE A 79 -7.82 -7.58 -2.06
N VAL A 80 -6.56 -7.14 -2.22
CA VAL A 80 -5.47 -7.97 -2.74
C VAL A 80 -5.25 -9.21 -1.88
N LEU A 81 -5.20 -9.06 -0.56
CA LEU A 81 -4.98 -10.19 0.35
C LEU A 81 -6.18 -11.15 0.38
N ASN A 82 -7.40 -10.65 0.22
CA ASN A 82 -8.58 -11.49 0.12
C ASN A 82 -8.59 -12.32 -1.18
N LEU A 83 -8.22 -11.70 -2.31
CA LEU A 83 -8.05 -12.41 -3.58
C LEU A 83 -6.98 -13.52 -3.48
N ILE A 84 -5.83 -13.22 -2.87
CA ILE A 84 -4.78 -14.24 -2.66
C ILE A 84 -5.27 -15.36 -1.73
N ALA A 85 -5.96 -15.03 -0.64
CA ALA A 85 -6.50 -16.01 0.29
C ALA A 85 -7.52 -16.93 -0.40
N ARG A 86 -8.32 -16.40 -1.35
CA ARG A 86 -9.35 -17.16 -2.06
C ARG A 86 -8.76 -18.29 -2.88
N ASP A 87 -7.65 -18.05 -3.55
CA ASP A 87 -7.06 -19.03 -4.45
C ASP A 87 -6.11 -20.02 -3.75
N HIS A 88 -5.45 -19.61 -2.68
CA HIS A 88 -4.38 -20.40 -2.04
C HIS A 88 -4.70 -20.89 -0.63
N TYR A 89 -5.60 -20.21 0.09
CA TYR A 89 -5.91 -20.49 1.49
C TYR A 89 -7.41 -20.42 1.79
N PRO A 90 -8.25 -21.24 1.11
CA PRO A 90 -9.70 -21.17 1.25
C PRO A 90 -10.19 -21.43 2.69
N GLU A 91 -9.40 -22.13 3.51
CA GLU A 91 -9.69 -22.38 4.92
C GLU A 91 -9.76 -21.09 5.76
N LEU A 92 -8.99 -20.06 5.39
CA LEU A 92 -8.99 -18.76 6.08
C LEU A 92 -10.26 -17.94 5.77
N LEU A 93 -11.02 -18.33 4.75
CA LEU A 93 -12.16 -17.59 4.21
C LEU A 93 -13.53 -18.08 4.70
N THR A 94 -13.55 -18.88 5.77
CA THR A 94 -14.81 -19.27 6.45
C THR A 94 -15.70 -18.07 6.81
N ARG A 95 -15.11 -16.89 7.04
CA ARG A 95 -15.82 -15.60 7.16
C ARG A 95 -15.10 -14.49 6.40
N GLU A 96 -15.27 -14.46 5.08
CA GLU A 96 -14.54 -13.57 4.16
C GLU A 96 -14.61 -12.08 4.53
N PHE A 97 -15.78 -11.59 4.94
CA PHE A 97 -15.95 -10.19 5.35
C PHE A 97 -15.19 -9.85 6.63
N ILE A 98 -15.14 -10.76 7.61
CA ILE A 98 -14.42 -10.55 8.86
C ILE A 98 -12.92 -10.57 8.59
N PHE A 99 -12.45 -11.52 7.78
CA PHE A 99 -11.07 -11.57 7.34
C PHE A 99 -10.66 -10.26 6.65
N PHE A 100 -11.49 -9.74 5.73
CA PHE A 100 -11.26 -8.45 5.09
C PHE A 100 -11.10 -7.30 6.09
N ILE A 101 -12.03 -7.16 7.05
CA ILE A 101 -11.95 -6.11 8.08
C ILE A 101 -10.68 -6.27 8.93
N GLN A 102 -10.36 -7.49 9.37
CA GLN A 102 -9.16 -7.78 10.15
C GLN A 102 -7.89 -7.38 9.40
N VAL A 103 -7.82 -7.69 8.11
CA VAL A 103 -6.69 -7.32 7.26
C VAL A 103 -6.60 -5.80 7.10
N VAL A 104 -7.69 -5.12 6.78
CA VAL A 104 -7.71 -3.65 6.59
C VAL A 104 -7.26 -2.93 7.86
N PHE A 105 -7.84 -3.30 9.01
CA PHE A 105 -7.48 -2.69 10.30
C PHE A 105 -6.08 -3.10 10.74
N GLY A 106 -5.73 -4.38 10.66
CA GLY A 106 -4.40 -4.86 11.05
C GLY A 106 -3.30 -4.19 10.24
N PHE A 107 -3.46 -4.12 8.92
CA PHE A 107 -2.55 -3.41 8.03
C PHE A 107 -2.49 -1.91 8.33
N GLY A 108 -3.64 -1.26 8.53
CA GLY A 108 -3.71 0.16 8.87
C GLY A 108 -2.99 0.49 10.18
N VAL A 109 -3.25 -0.29 11.23
CA VAL A 109 -2.60 -0.13 12.55
C VAL A 109 -1.10 -0.35 12.45
N LEU A 110 -0.65 -1.44 11.80
CA LEU A 110 0.78 -1.71 11.62
C LEU A 110 1.48 -0.56 10.90
N MET A 111 0.85 0.01 9.88
CA MET A 111 1.39 1.13 9.13
C MET A 111 1.47 2.42 9.95
N LEU A 112 0.44 2.71 10.75
CA LEU A 112 0.43 3.88 11.63
C LEU A 112 1.47 3.76 12.74
N VAL A 113 1.54 2.61 13.42
CA VAL A 113 2.55 2.36 14.46
C VAL A 113 3.96 2.53 13.89
N LYS A 114 4.22 1.98 12.71
CA LYS A 114 5.49 2.15 12.02
C LYS A 114 5.77 3.63 11.75
N TYR A 115 4.82 4.37 11.16
CA TYR A 115 4.99 5.79 10.88
C TYR A 115 5.30 6.63 12.14
N PHE A 116 4.57 6.41 13.24
CA PHE A 116 4.81 7.13 14.48
C PHE A 116 6.17 6.81 15.09
N ALA A 117 6.57 5.54 15.07
CA ALA A 117 7.90 5.14 15.53
C ALA A 117 9.02 5.77 14.67
N GLU A 118 8.87 5.80 13.34
CA GLU A 118 9.83 6.47 12.44
C GLU A 118 9.92 7.98 12.76
N LYS A 119 8.79 8.63 13.07
CA LYS A 119 8.73 10.04 13.44
C LYS A 119 9.34 10.33 14.82
N MET A 120 9.16 9.45 15.80
CA MET A 120 9.80 9.58 17.12
C MET A 120 11.33 9.48 17.01
N LEU A 121 11.83 8.52 16.22
CA LEU A 121 13.27 8.38 15.97
C LEU A 121 13.83 9.64 15.27
N ALA A 122 13.07 10.23 14.35
CA ALA A 122 13.49 11.44 13.66
C ALA A 122 13.78 12.61 14.62
N ASN A 123 12.91 12.80 15.60
CA ASN A 123 13.07 13.81 16.65
C ASN A 123 14.25 13.48 17.57
N LEU A 124 14.39 12.21 18.00
CA LEU A 124 15.48 11.78 18.87
C LEU A 124 16.88 12.02 18.29
N PHE A 125 17.04 11.90 16.97
CA PHE A 125 18.32 12.08 16.29
C PHE A 125 18.54 13.48 15.72
N LEU A 126 17.64 14.44 15.96
CA LEU A 126 17.70 15.81 15.41
C LEU A 126 17.83 15.84 13.87
N MET A 127 17.31 14.81 13.20
CA MET A 127 17.38 14.60 11.74
C MET A 127 16.00 14.68 11.09
N GLU A 128 15.10 15.46 11.68
CA GLU A 128 13.68 15.58 11.31
C GLU A 128 13.49 15.88 9.83
N ASN A 129 14.19 16.88 9.28
CA ASN A 129 14.03 17.29 7.88
C ASN A 129 14.37 16.16 6.89
N ILE A 130 15.42 15.40 7.16
CA ILE A 130 15.89 14.33 6.26
C ILE A 130 14.97 13.11 6.35
N ILE A 131 14.57 12.75 7.57
CA ILE A 131 13.70 11.58 7.79
C ILE A 131 12.27 11.88 7.32
N GLU A 132 11.73 13.08 7.55
CA GLU A 132 10.41 13.43 7.05
C GLU A 132 10.32 13.42 5.51
N ASP A 133 11.35 13.90 4.82
CA ASP A 133 11.42 13.83 3.35
C ASP A 133 11.53 12.39 2.86
N TYR A 134 12.22 11.53 3.60
CA TYR A 134 12.27 10.11 3.31
C TYR A 134 10.91 9.44 3.53
N LEU A 135 10.25 9.71 4.66
CA LEU A 135 8.93 9.18 5.00
C LEU A 135 7.89 9.56 3.96
N PHE A 136 7.90 10.81 3.53
CA PHE A 136 7.01 11.28 2.48
C PHE A 136 7.25 10.58 1.14
N PHE A 137 8.52 10.37 0.74
CA PHE A 137 8.83 9.59 -0.47
C PHE A 137 8.32 8.16 -0.39
N LYS A 138 8.63 7.48 0.71
CA LYS A 138 8.25 6.09 0.95
C LYS A 138 6.74 5.91 0.91
N PHE A 139 6.01 6.81 1.56
CA PHE A 139 4.55 6.75 1.66
C PHE A 139 3.88 7.03 0.32
N SER A 140 4.26 8.12 -0.36
CA SER A 140 3.70 8.49 -1.66
C SER A 140 3.97 7.43 -2.73
N HIS A 141 5.17 6.82 -2.71
CA HIS A 141 5.48 5.78 -3.67
C HIS A 141 4.65 4.50 -3.46
N ARG A 142 4.47 4.06 -2.21
CA ARG A 142 3.58 2.93 -1.89
C ARG A 142 2.15 3.21 -2.34
N HIS A 143 1.67 4.44 -2.12
CA HIS A 143 0.33 4.82 -2.54
C HIS A 143 0.14 4.76 -4.04
N TYR A 144 1.16 5.18 -4.78
CA TYR A 144 1.16 5.09 -6.23
C TYR A 144 1.07 3.63 -6.70
N LEU A 145 1.82 2.72 -6.08
CA LEU A 145 1.75 1.30 -6.40
C LEU A 145 0.36 0.69 -6.10
N ALA A 146 -0.27 1.09 -4.99
CA ALA A 146 -1.64 0.67 -4.70
C ALA A 146 -2.65 1.20 -5.73
N LEU A 147 -2.45 2.42 -6.24
CA LEU A 147 -3.27 2.94 -7.33
C LEU A 147 -3.08 2.12 -8.62
N ALA A 148 -1.85 1.72 -8.91
CA ALA A 148 -1.52 0.94 -10.11
C ALA A 148 -2.03 -0.52 -10.06
N ILE A 149 -2.04 -1.15 -8.88
CA ILE A 149 -2.56 -2.54 -8.73
C ILE A 149 -4.10 -2.59 -8.69
N PHE A 150 -4.76 -1.48 -8.31
CA PHE A 150 -6.21 -1.45 -8.12
C PHE A 150 -7.04 -1.82 -9.38
N PRO A 151 -6.74 -1.32 -10.60
CA PRO A 151 -7.42 -1.77 -11.82
C PRO A 151 -7.29 -3.26 -12.08
N LEU A 152 -6.12 -3.86 -11.78
CA LEU A 152 -5.91 -5.29 -11.92
C LEU A 152 -6.80 -6.08 -10.93
N CYS A 153 -6.96 -5.57 -9.71
CA CYS A 153 -7.88 -6.17 -8.74
C CYS A 153 -9.33 -6.16 -9.23
N ILE A 154 -9.78 -5.05 -9.84
CA ILE A 154 -11.13 -4.95 -10.40
C ILE A 154 -11.34 -6.01 -11.50
N ILE A 155 -10.39 -6.11 -12.44
CA ILE A 155 -10.47 -7.09 -13.53
C ILE A 155 -10.58 -8.49 -12.93
N ASP A 156 -9.69 -8.83 -12.00
CA ASP A 156 -9.63 -10.18 -11.44
C ASP A 156 -10.90 -10.56 -10.66
N VAL A 157 -11.45 -9.62 -9.87
CA VAL A 157 -12.71 -9.82 -9.11
C VAL A 157 -13.89 -10.20 -10.02
N TYR A 158 -14.03 -9.56 -11.19
CA TYR A 158 -15.20 -9.75 -12.05
C TYR A 158 -14.99 -10.74 -13.19
N THR A 159 -13.75 -10.99 -13.62
CA THR A 159 -13.47 -11.85 -14.77
C THR A 159 -12.80 -13.16 -14.40
N HIS A 160 -12.22 -13.27 -13.20
CA HIS A 160 -11.37 -14.41 -12.82
C HIS A 160 -10.32 -14.76 -13.90
N LEU A 161 -9.90 -13.75 -14.66
CA LEU A 161 -9.06 -13.92 -15.84
C LEU A 161 -7.61 -14.26 -15.46
N LEU A 162 -7.15 -13.77 -14.30
CA LEU A 162 -5.84 -14.10 -13.79
C LEU A 162 -5.98 -15.38 -12.96
N GLY A 163 -5.26 -16.44 -13.33
CA GLY A 163 -5.14 -17.59 -12.45
C GLY A 163 -4.51 -17.20 -11.11
N GLY A 164 -4.88 -17.87 -10.02
CA GLY A 164 -4.45 -17.46 -8.67
C GLY A 164 -2.93 -17.38 -8.48
N TYR A 165 -2.14 -18.20 -9.18
CA TYR A 165 -0.68 -18.07 -9.20
C TYR A 165 -0.19 -16.83 -9.96
N ALA A 166 -0.84 -16.44 -11.05
CA ALA A 166 -0.48 -15.25 -11.83
C ALA A 166 -0.74 -13.97 -11.02
N PHE A 167 -1.89 -13.88 -10.34
CA PHE A 167 -2.19 -12.75 -9.45
C PHE A 167 -1.20 -12.65 -8.28
N LEU A 168 -0.81 -13.79 -7.70
CA LEU A 168 0.21 -13.85 -6.64
C LEU A 168 1.56 -13.33 -7.16
N ILE A 169 2.03 -13.80 -8.33
CA ILE A 169 3.30 -13.36 -8.92
C ILE A 169 3.30 -11.84 -9.16
N ILE A 170 2.20 -11.30 -9.70
CA ILE A 170 2.06 -9.85 -9.92
C ILE A 170 2.12 -9.10 -8.59
N SER A 171 1.39 -9.56 -7.57
CA SER A 171 1.39 -8.95 -6.23
C SER A 171 2.78 -8.95 -5.60
N VAL A 172 3.53 -10.05 -5.73
CA VAL A 172 4.92 -10.14 -5.28
C VAL A 172 5.83 -9.21 -6.08
N ALA A 173 5.65 -9.12 -7.40
CA ALA A 173 6.40 -8.18 -8.23
C ALA A 173 6.19 -6.72 -7.80
N PHE A 174 4.96 -6.34 -7.45
CA PHE A 174 4.65 -5.02 -6.88
C PHE A 174 5.37 -4.75 -5.56
N LEU A 175 5.49 -5.75 -4.68
CA LEU A 175 6.28 -5.65 -3.44
C LEU A 175 7.78 -5.47 -3.72
N ILE A 176 8.33 -6.18 -4.70
CA ILE A 176 9.73 -6.04 -5.12
C ILE A 176 9.98 -4.65 -5.69
N ILE A 177 9.07 -4.16 -6.56
CA ILE A 177 9.14 -2.82 -7.13
C ILE A 177 9.17 -1.78 -6.00
N ASN A 178 8.30 -1.90 -5.00
CA ASN A 178 8.29 -1.02 -3.83
C ASN A 178 9.67 -0.97 -3.13
N LEU A 179 10.32 -2.13 -2.95
CA LEU A 179 11.66 -2.22 -2.37
C LEU A 179 12.71 -1.53 -3.26
N LEU A 180 12.63 -1.71 -4.58
CA LEU A 180 13.55 -1.07 -5.54
C LEU A 180 13.45 0.45 -5.52
N PHE A 181 12.25 1.02 -5.35
CA PHE A 181 12.08 2.47 -5.25
C PHE A 181 12.72 3.04 -3.98
N ILE A 182 12.57 2.34 -2.85
CA ILE A 182 13.24 2.68 -1.60
C ILE A 182 14.77 2.64 -1.78
N LEU A 183 15.30 1.57 -2.39
CA LEU A 183 16.74 1.44 -2.69
C LEU A 183 17.24 2.55 -3.62
N LYS A 184 16.47 2.93 -4.65
CA LYS A 184 16.81 4.02 -5.58
C LYS A 184 16.88 5.37 -4.87
N TYR A 185 15.97 5.63 -3.92
CA TYR A 185 16.02 6.84 -3.09
C TYR A 185 17.30 6.89 -2.27
N TYR A 186 17.66 5.77 -1.61
CA TYR A 186 18.89 5.68 -0.84
C TYR A 186 20.14 5.91 -1.68
N ARG A 187 20.21 5.33 -2.88
CA ARG A 187 21.35 5.58 -3.79
C ARG A 187 21.46 7.05 -4.19
N LYS A 188 20.33 7.73 -4.43
CA LYS A 188 20.31 9.12 -4.91
C LYS A 188 20.62 10.15 -3.81
N LYS A 189 20.10 9.95 -2.59
CA LYS A 189 20.34 10.85 -1.44
C LYS A 189 21.43 10.35 -0.49
N GLY A 190 22.11 9.26 -0.82
CA GLY A 190 23.08 8.59 0.05
C GLY A 190 24.17 9.52 0.59
N LEU A 191 24.68 10.45 -0.20
CA LEU A 191 25.73 11.41 0.20
C LEU A 191 25.36 12.25 1.44
N LEU A 192 24.07 12.58 1.64
CA LEU A 192 23.58 13.31 2.82
C LEU A 192 23.34 12.38 4.03
N ILE A 193 23.04 11.10 3.78
CA ILE A 193 22.82 10.07 4.80
C ILE A 193 24.16 9.53 5.33
N PHE A 194 25.22 9.57 4.50
CA PHE A 194 26.56 9.09 4.85
C PHE A 194 27.18 9.81 6.06
N ASN A 195 26.77 11.04 6.34
CA ASN A 195 27.25 11.77 7.51
C ASN A 195 26.77 11.16 8.84
N ASN A 196 25.65 10.41 8.82
CA ASN A 196 24.99 9.81 9.99
C ASN A 196 24.66 8.31 9.77
N LEU A 197 25.54 7.56 9.11
CA LEU A 197 25.32 6.15 8.75
C LEU A 197 24.91 5.26 9.93
N PHE A 198 25.51 5.46 11.10
CA PHE A 198 25.25 4.61 12.26
C PHE A 198 23.77 4.69 12.71
N TYR A 199 23.24 5.92 12.79
CA TYR A 199 21.84 6.17 13.14
C TYR A 199 20.88 5.63 12.08
N PHE A 200 21.28 5.69 10.81
CA PHE A 200 20.51 5.15 9.71
C PHE A 200 20.45 3.60 9.73
N ILE A 201 21.57 2.93 10.01
CA ILE A 201 21.62 1.47 10.14
C ILE A 201 20.77 1.01 11.32
N LEU A 202 20.88 1.70 12.47
CA LEU A 202 20.07 1.40 13.65
C LEU A 202 18.57 1.52 13.35
N TYR A 203 18.16 2.56 12.63
CA TYR A 203 16.80 2.76 12.15
C TYR A 203 16.31 1.59 11.26
N LEU A 204 17.10 1.22 10.24
CA LEU A 204 16.73 0.20 9.26
C LEU A 204 16.63 -1.18 9.93
N CYS A 205 17.60 -1.51 10.79
CA CYS A 205 17.60 -2.76 11.54
C CYS A 205 16.44 -2.85 12.54
N ALA A 206 16.20 -1.82 13.34
CA ALA A 206 15.22 -1.87 14.44
C ALA A 206 13.77 -1.80 13.95
N LEU A 207 13.50 -1.00 12.92
CA LEU A 207 12.12 -0.66 12.57
C LEU A 207 11.65 -1.22 11.22
N GLU A 208 12.61 -1.58 10.36
CA GLU A 208 12.31 -2.16 9.06
C GLU A 208 12.59 -3.66 9.03
N ILE A 209 13.74 -4.13 9.53
CA ILE A 209 14.12 -5.56 9.48
C ILE A 209 13.58 -6.35 10.69
N ALA A 210 13.68 -5.81 11.91
CA ALA A 210 13.29 -6.54 13.13
C ALA A 210 11.82 -7.03 13.14
N PRO A 211 10.81 -6.27 12.64
CA PRO A 211 9.43 -6.75 12.60
C PRO A 211 9.26 -8.01 11.72
N TYR A 212 9.99 -8.12 10.60
CA TYR A 212 9.98 -9.31 9.77
C TYR A 212 10.64 -10.50 10.47
N PHE A 213 11.71 -10.24 11.23
CA PHE A 213 12.38 -11.29 12.01
C PHE A 213 11.47 -11.83 13.13
N ILE A 214 10.73 -10.94 13.81
CA ILE A 214 9.73 -11.32 14.81
C ILE A 214 8.60 -12.12 14.17
N LEU A 215 8.04 -11.67 13.05
CA LEU A 215 6.99 -12.38 12.32
C LEU A 215 7.45 -13.78 11.89
N TYR A 216 8.64 -13.90 11.32
CA TYR A 216 9.21 -15.19 10.94
C TYR A 216 9.30 -16.14 12.14
N LYS A 217 9.79 -15.64 13.29
CA LYS A 217 9.89 -16.46 14.50
C LYS A 217 8.53 -16.89 15.03
N VAL A 218 7.52 -16.01 15.00
CA VAL A 218 6.16 -16.34 15.44
C VAL A 218 5.54 -17.41 14.54
N VAL A 219 5.67 -17.28 13.21
CA VAL A 219 5.14 -18.27 12.26
C VAL A 219 5.81 -19.63 12.45
N THR A 220 7.14 -19.69 12.60
CA THR A 220 7.88 -20.94 12.81
C THR A 220 7.61 -21.58 14.18
N ILE A 221 7.21 -20.81 15.19
CA ILE A 221 6.81 -21.35 16.51
C ILE A 221 5.36 -21.85 16.48
N LEU A 222 4.49 -21.27 15.64
CA LEU A 222 3.10 -21.67 15.52
C LEU A 222 2.86 -22.92 14.65
N ASN A 223 3.87 -23.32 13.86
CA ASN A 223 3.80 -24.43 12.90
C ASN A 223 4.70 -25.59 13.35
#